data_AF-A0A1V1PFY5-F1
#
_entry.id   AF-A0A1V1PFY5-F1
#
_cell.length_a   1.000
_cell.length_b   1.000
_cell.length_c   1.000
_cell.angle_alpha   90.00
_cell.angle_beta   90.00
_cell.angle_gamma   90.00
#
_symmetry.space_group_name_H-M   'P 1'
#
loop_
_entity.id
_entity.type
_entity.pdbx_description
1 polymer ?
#
loop_
_entity_poly.entity_id
_entity_poly.type
_entity_poly.pdbx_seq_one_letter_code
_entity_poly.pdbx_strand_id
1 'polypeptide(L)'
;MIKDFLAKENRTRNMALFRVSNVFGIHPVMSWTTLIFHVCLVLTPFYVLAHNILLDEALGTCFFSWSETFTDGMTIVVLICGAYFLYRRLFVPRVRAITNLYDYVMLFIAIAPFLTGFLAYHQIYDYQTMVILHILAGELMLMAIPYTKLSHMIYFFLQRFFIANEYSFGKGDRRW
;
A
#
# COMPACT_ATOMS: atom_id res chain seq x y z
N MET A 1 -5.89 -4.89 45.77
CA MET A 1 -4.98 -3.74 45.99
C MET A 1 -3.59 -3.95 45.37
N ILE A 2 -2.74 -4.88 45.83
CA ILE A 2 -1.38 -5.08 45.27
C ILE A 2 -1.43 -5.65 43.83
N LYS A 3 -2.33 -6.59 43.54
CA LYS A 3 -2.50 -7.15 42.19
C LYS A 3 -2.94 -6.08 41.18
N ASP A 4 -3.83 -5.18 41.59
CA ASP A 4 -4.35 -4.10 40.75
C ASP A 4 -3.27 -3.05 40.46
N PHE A 5 -2.40 -2.78 41.45
CA PHE A 5 -1.23 -1.92 41.30
C PHE A 5 -0.23 -2.52 40.32
N LEU A 6 0.15 -3.79 40.48
CA LEU A 6 1.07 -4.48 39.57
C LEU A 6 0.49 -4.64 38.16
N ALA A 7 -0.82 -4.85 38.02
CA ALA A 7 -1.49 -4.90 36.72
C ALA A 7 -1.45 -3.54 36.03
N LYS A 8 -1.65 -2.44 36.77
CA LYS A 8 -1.56 -1.07 36.25
C LYS A 8 -0.13 -0.72 35.84
N GLU A 9 0.85 -1.08 36.66
CA GLU A 9 2.28 -0.88 36.39
C GLU A 9 2.77 -1.70 35.19
N ASN A 10 2.38 -2.98 35.10
CA ASN A 10 2.69 -3.81 33.93
C ASN A 10 2.02 -3.26 32.67
N ARG A 11 0.81 -2.73 32.77
CA ARG A 11 0.10 -2.11 31.63
C ARG A 11 0.78 -0.82 31.15
N THR A 12 1.23 0.05 32.06
CA THR A 12 1.98 1.27 31.69
C THR A 12 3.35 0.91 31.13
N ARG A 13 4.05 -0.06 31.71
CA ARG A 13 5.34 -0.54 31.21
C ARG A 13 5.22 -1.17 29.82
N ASN A 14 4.19 -1.98 29.59
CA ASN A 14 3.94 -2.60 28.28
C ASN A 14 3.54 -1.56 27.22
N MET A 15 2.74 -0.54 27.57
CA MET A 15 2.44 0.58 26.67
C MET A 15 3.69 1.41 26.34
N ALA A 16 4.53 1.69 27.35
CA ALA A 16 5.79 2.37 27.15
C ALA A 16 6.69 1.56 26.22
N LEU A 17 6.89 0.27 26.50
CA LEU A 17 7.68 -0.63 25.68
C LEU A 17 7.16 -0.71 24.25
N PHE A 18 5.84 -0.87 24.04
CA PHE A 18 5.23 -0.88 22.70
C PHE A 18 5.53 0.41 21.91
N ARG A 19 5.55 1.56 22.58
CA ARG A 19 5.83 2.86 21.96
C ARG A 19 7.28 3.01 21.50
N VAL A 20 8.24 2.40 22.21
CA VAL A 20 9.67 2.50 21.88
C VAL A 20 10.18 1.31 21.05
N SER A 21 9.51 0.15 21.11
CA SER A 21 9.99 -1.08 20.45
C SER A 21 9.45 -1.28 19.04
N ASN A 22 8.26 -0.73 18.74
CA ASN A 22 7.57 -1.00 17.47
C ASN A 22 7.59 0.21 16.55
N VAL A 23 7.75 -0.05 15.25
CA VAL A 23 7.71 0.98 14.20
C VAL A 23 6.40 1.79 14.25
N PHE A 24 5.28 1.12 14.56
CA PHE A 24 3.98 1.76 14.79
C PHE A 24 3.95 2.72 15.99
N GLY A 25 4.80 2.52 17.00
CA GLY A 25 4.92 3.38 18.17
C GLY A 25 5.76 4.64 17.94
N ILE A 26 6.80 4.52 17.10
CA ILE A 26 7.77 5.61 16.83
C ILE A 26 7.25 6.55 15.73
N HIS A 27 6.69 5.99 14.65
CA HIS A 27 6.14 6.76 13.52
C HIS A 27 4.74 6.23 13.15
N PRO A 28 3.73 6.47 14.00
CA PRO A 28 2.39 5.89 13.84
C PRO A 28 1.73 6.28 12.51
N VAL A 29 1.77 7.56 12.15
CA VAL A 29 1.12 8.07 10.93
C VAL A 29 1.70 7.39 9.69
N MET A 30 3.02 7.39 9.54
CA MET A 30 3.68 6.75 8.40
C MET A 30 3.33 5.28 8.29
N SER A 31 3.39 4.55 9.41
CA SER A 31 3.20 3.10 9.42
C SER A 31 1.77 2.73 8.99
N TRP A 32 0.77 3.41 9.55
CA TRP A 32 -0.63 3.18 9.19
C TRP A 32 -0.92 3.60 7.75
N THR A 33 -0.44 4.77 7.32
CA THR A 33 -0.64 5.21 5.93
C THR A 33 -0.01 4.25 4.94
N THR A 34 1.21 3.74 5.21
CA THR A 34 1.83 2.72 4.36
C THR A 34 1.04 1.43 4.34
N LEU A 35 0.59 0.94 5.48
CA LEU A 35 -0.16 -0.32 5.53
C LEU A 35 -1.48 -0.21 4.76
N ILE A 36 -2.26 0.84 5.04
CA ILE A 36 -3.55 1.09 4.38
C ILE A 36 -3.36 1.25 2.87
N PHE A 37 -2.37 2.04 2.45
CA PHE A 37 -2.06 2.22 1.03
C PHE A 37 -1.79 0.89 0.33
N HIS A 38 -0.92 0.04 0.87
CA HIS A 38 -0.56 -1.22 0.20
C HIS A 38 -1.72 -2.22 0.22
N VAL A 39 -2.47 -2.30 1.32
CA VAL A 39 -3.64 -3.18 1.41
C VAL A 39 -4.69 -2.77 0.37
N CYS A 40 -5.03 -1.49 0.27
CA CYS A 40 -5.98 -1.01 -0.74
C CYS A 40 -5.42 -1.12 -2.16
N LEU A 41 -4.15 -0.77 -2.39
CA LEU A 41 -3.51 -0.84 -3.71
C LEU A 41 -3.53 -2.26 -4.27
N VAL A 42 -3.34 -3.28 -3.43
CA VAL A 42 -3.39 -4.68 -3.88
C VAL A 42 -4.84 -5.14 -3.99
N LEU A 43 -5.67 -4.96 -2.95
CA LEU A 43 -7.00 -5.56 -2.93
C LEU A 43 -7.95 -4.92 -3.96
N THR A 44 -7.94 -3.59 -4.14
CA THR A 44 -8.87 -2.92 -5.06
C THR A 44 -8.90 -3.53 -6.46
N PRO A 45 -7.77 -3.69 -7.19
CA PRO A 45 -7.81 -4.24 -8.54
C PRO A 45 -8.24 -5.72 -8.60
N PHE A 46 -8.09 -6.52 -7.54
CA PHE A 46 -8.55 -7.92 -7.53
C PHE A 46 -10.05 -8.07 -7.27
N TYR A 47 -10.67 -7.13 -6.56
CA TYR A 47 -12.07 -7.24 -6.10
C TYR A 47 -13.03 -6.23 -6.76
N VAL A 48 -12.53 -5.40 -7.69
CA VAL A 48 -13.34 -4.50 -8.50
C VAL A 48 -14.12 -5.28 -9.56
N LEU A 49 -15.42 -4.99 -9.68
CA LEU A 49 -16.33 -5.65 -10.61
C LEU A 49 -15.83 -5.61 -12.06
N ALA A 50 -15.35 -4.46 -12.54
CA ALA A 50 -14.88 -4.30 -13.92
C ALA A 50 -13.71 -5.25 -14.26
N HIS A 51 -12.75 -5.42 -13.36
CA HIS A 51 -11.64 -6.37 -13.58
C HIS A 51 -12.11 -7.83 -13.49
N ASN A 52 -13.07 -8.13 -12.61
CA ASN A 52 -13.62 -9.49 -12.53
C ASN A 52 -14.41 -9.88 -13.79
N ILE A 53 -15.11 -8.94 -14.42
CA ILE A 53 -15.75 -9.17 -15.73
C ILE A 53 -14.69 -9.46 -16.80
N LEU A 54 -13.61 -8.66 -16.86
CA LEU A 54 -12.51 -8.90 -17.80
C LEU A 54 -11.82 -10.25 -17.57
N LEU A 55 -11.66 -10.68 -16.31
CA LEU A 55 -11.11 -11.99 -15.96
C LEU A 55 -12.04 -13.13 -16.35
N ASP A 56 -13.36 -12.95 -16.20
CA ASP A 56 -14.35 -13.95 -16.62
C ASP A 56 -14.34 -14.11 -18.14
N GLU A 57 -14.27 -13.00 -18.89
CA GLU A 57 -14.18 -13.02 -20.34
C GLU A 57 -12.87 -13.64 -20.86
N ALA A 58 -11.75 -13.38 -20.17
CA ALA A 58 -10.43 -13.86 -20.60
C ALA A 58 -10.11 -15.30 -20.18
N LEU A 59 -10.52 -15.70 -18.96
CA LEU A 59 -10.10 -16.94 -18.31
C LEU A 59 -11.28 -17.85 -17.92
N GLY A 60 -12.53 -17.38 -18.03
CA GLY A 60 -13.72 -18.10 -17.57
C GLY A 60 -13.81 -18.21 -16.05
N THR A 61 -13.09 -17.34 -15.32
CA THR A 61 -13.04 -17.33 -13.86
C THR A 61 -13.24 -15.93 -13.31
N CYS A 62 -14.00 -15.80 -12.24
CA CYS A 62 -14.19 -14.54 -11.54
C CYS A 62 -13.85 -14.66 -10.04
N PHE A 63 -13.32 -13.60 -9.46
CA PHE A 63 -13.22 -13.47 -8.01
C PHE A 63 -14.51 -12.92 -7.43
N PHE A 64 -14.62 -12.95 -6.10
CA PHE A 64 -15.67 -12.22 -5.40
C PHE A 64 -15.54 -10.72 -5.69
N SER A 65 -16.62 -10.06 -6.09
CA SER A 65 -16.65 -8.61 -6.31
C SER A 65 -17.27 -7.91 -5.11
N TRP A 66 -16.62 -6.85 -4.62
CA TRP A 66 -17.24 -5.96 -3.62
C TRP A 66 -18.23 -4.98 -4.26
N SER A 67 -19.04 -4.31 -3.43
CA SER A 67 -19.93 -3.26 -3.90
C SER A 67 -19.12 -2.10 -4.48
N GLU A 68 -19.66 -1.46 -5.53
CA GLU A 68 -18.97 -0.38 -6.23
C GLU A 68 -18.62 0.80 -5.30
N THR A 69 -19.51 1.14 -4.36
CA THR A 69 -19.25 2.19 -3.37
C THR A 69 -18.06 1.86 -2.47
N PHE A 70 -17.86 0.58 -2.13
CA PHE A 70 -16.75 0.17 -1.28
C PHE A 70 -15.42 0.25 -2.03
N THR A 71 -15.38 -0.27 -3.25
CA THR A 71 -14.17 -0.24 -4.09
C THR A 71 -13.80 1.18 -4.51
N ASP A 72 -14.79 2.03 -4.75
CA ASP A 72 -14.60 3.46 -5.00
C ASP A 72 -13.98 4.16 -3.78
N GLY A 73 -14.54 3.92 -2.59
CA GLY A 73 -13.97 4.42 -1.33
C GLY A 73 -12.53 3.97 -1.10
N MET A 74 -12.20 2.70 -1.40
CA MET A 74 -10.81 2.22 -1.34
C MET A 74 -9.89 2.96 -2.32
N THR A 75 -10.37 3.26 -3.53
CA THR A 75 -9.62 4.00 -4.54
C THR A 75 -9.33 5.42 -4.05
N ILE A 76 -10.31 6.11 -3.47
CA ILE A 76 -10.13 7.43 -2.86
C ILE A 76 -9.08 7.36 -1.74
N VAL A 77 -9.11 6.34 -0.89
CA VAL A 77 -8.11 6.14 0.17
C VAL A 77 -6.70 5.98 -0.41
N VAL A 78 -6.53 5.22 -1.51
CA VAL A 78 -5.24 5.09 -2.22
C VAL A 78 -4.77 6.45 -2.72
N LEU A 79 -5.65 7.24 -3.34
CA LEU A 79 -5.33 8.59 -3.84
C LEU A 79 -4.92 9.54 -2.70
N ILE A 80 -5.62 9.53 -1.57
CA ILE A 80 -5.30 10.34 -0.39
C ILE A 80 -3.93 9.94 0.18
N CYS A 81 -3.67 8.64 0.33
CA CYS A 81 -2.38 8.14 0.81
C CYS A 81 -1.24 8.50 -0.17
N GLY A 82 -1.49 8.40 -1.47
CA GLY A 82 -0.57 8.81 -2.52
C GLY A 82 -0.22 10.30 -2.45
N ALA A 83 -1.24 11.15 -2.27
CA ALA A 83 -1.07 12.59 -2.07
C ALA A 83 -0.27 12.89 -0.78
N TYR A 84 -0.51 12.15 0.31
CA TYR A 84 0.28 12.27 1.53
C TYR A 84 1.77 11.92 1.32
N PHE A 85 2.07 10.85 0.57
CA PHE A 85 3.45 10.50 0.24
C PHE A 85 4.13 11.56 -0.62
N LEU A 86 3.42 12.11 -1.60
CA LEU A 86 3.91 13.21 -2.42
C LEU A 86 4.19 14.46 -1.57
N TYR A 87 3.22 14.86 -0.73
CA TYR A 87 3.35 15.97 0.20
C TYR A 87 4.58 15.80 1.10
N ARG A 88 4.72 14.65 1.76
CA ARG A 88 5.87 14.38 2.63
C ARG A 88 7.20 14.52 1.89
N ARG A 89 7.24 14.09 0.64
CA ARG A 89 8.44 14.11 -0.19
C ARG A 89 8.82 15.52 -0.67
N LEU A 90 7.83 16.40 -0.83
CA LEU A 90 8.04 17.81 -1.23
C LEU A 90 8.36 18.74 -0.05
N PHE A 91 7.68 18.55 1.09
CA PHE A 91 7.69 19.52 2.18
C PHE A 91 8.59 19.14 3.36
N VAL A 92 8.88 17.86 3.60
CA VAL A 92 9.73 17.45 4.73
C VAL A 92 11.21 17.50 4.31
N PRO A 93 12.04 18.41 4.85
CA PRO A 93 13.41 18.62 4.38
C PRO A 93 14.28 17.36 4.47
N ARG A 94 14.10 16.58 5.55
CA ARG A 94 14.82 15.31 5.76
C ARG A 94 14.55 14.29 4.66
N VAL A 95 13.32 14.24 4.14
CA VAL A 95 12.91 13.29 3.09
C VAL A 95 13.31 13.81 1.73
N ARG A 96 13.15 15.11 1.50
CA ARG A 96 13.52 15.76 0.25
C ARG A 96 15.02 15.67 -0.03
N ALA A 97 15.86 15.79 0.99
CA ALA A 97 17.31 15.71 0.86
C ALA A 97 17.83 14.37 0.31
N ILE A 98 17.06 13.29 0.48
CA ILE A 98 17.43 11.93 0.01
C ILE A 98 16.56 11.45 -1.16
N THR A 99 15.64 12.29 -1.63
CA THR A 99 14.71 11.92 -2.70
C THR A 99 15.31 12.24 -4.06
N ASN A 100 15.17 11.29 -4.99
CA ASN A 100 15.52 11.48 -6.40
C ASN A 100 14.28 11.60 -7.29
N LEU A 101 14.45 12.13 -8.51
CA LEU A 101 13.37 12.23 -9.51
C LEU A 101 12.68 10.88 -9.75
N TYR A 102 13.47 9.82 -9.77
CA TYR A 102 13.02 8.44 -9.90
C TYR A 102 11.92 8.08 -8.89
N ASP A 103 11.98 8.58 -7.65
CA ASP A 103 10.98 8.24 -6.64
C ASP A 103 9.62 8.90 -6.89
N TYR A 104 9.60 10.08 -7.51
CA TYR A 104 8.37 10.73 -7.92
C TYR A 104 7.75 9.97 -9.08
N VAL A 105 8.55 9.59 -10.08
CA VAL A 105 8.09 8.80 -11.23
C VAL A 105 7.45 7.49 -10.77
N MET A 106 8.10 6.76 -9.85
CA MET A 106 7.53 5.51 -9.32
C MET A 106 6.23 5.73 -8.55
N LEU A 107 6.12 6.82 -7.79
CA LEU A 107 4.88 7.17 -7.10
C LEU A 107 3.74 7.46 -8.10
N PHE A 108 4.04 8.20 -9.17
CA PHE A 108 3.06 8.50 -10.22
C PHE A 108 2.65 7.25 -11.00
N ILE A 109 3.58 6.36 -11.35
CA ILE A 109 3.25 5.08 -12.02
C ILE A 109 2.30 4.25 -11.15
N ALA A 110 2.52 4.21 -9.82
CA ALA A 110 1.66 3.45 -8.91
C ALA A 110 0.27 4.08 -8.74
N ILE A 111 0.15 5.41 -8.78
CA ILE A 111 -1.13 6.13 -8.58
C ILE A 111 -1.92 6.29 -9.89
N ALA A 112 -1.25 6.40 -11.03
CA ALA A 112 -1.84 6.67 -12.33
C ALA A 112 -3.04 5.76 -12.67
N PRO A 113 -2.96 4.41 -12.56
CA PRO A 113 -4.10 3.55 -12.88
C PRO A 113 -5.29 3.80 -11.95
N PHE A 114 -5.07 4.07 -10.66
CA PHE A 114 -6.15 4.40 -9.73
C PHE A 114 -6.82 5.74 -10.08
N LEU A 115 -6.03 6.73 -10.44
CA LEU A 115 -6.54 8.04 -10.82
C LEU A 115 -7.36 7.97 -12.11
N THR A 116 -6.83 7.36 -13.17
CA THR A 116 -7.53 7.25 -14.46
C THR A 116 -8.73 6.32 -14.38
N GLY A 117 -8.67 5.24 -13.60
CA GLY A 117 -9.80 4.33 -13.36
C GLY A 117 -10.93 5.01 -12.61
N PHE A 118 -10.60 5.79 -11.57
CA PHE A 118 -11.57 6.59 -10.82
C PHE A 118 -12.25 7.65 -11.71
N LEU A 119 -11.48 8.34 -12.56
CA LEU A 119 -12.01 9.32 -13.51
C LEU A 119 -12.90 8.68 -14.58
N ALA A 120 -12.54 7.48 -15.05
CA ALA A 120 -13.35 6.71 -16.00
C ALA A 120 -14.69 6.29 -15.37
N TYR A 121 -14.68 5.80 -14.12
CA TYR A 121 -15.89 5.39 -13.39
C TYR A 121 -16.86 6.56 -13.18
N HIS A 122 -16.33 7.72 -12.77
CA HIS A 122 -17.14 8.92 -12.54
C HIS A 122 -17.48 9.70 -13.81
N GLN A 123 -17.00 9.28 -14.98
CA GLN A 123 -17.23 9.95 -16.26
C GLN A 123 -16.85 11.44 -16.26
N ILE A 124 -15.80 11.82 -15.52
CA ILE A 124 -15.36 13.22 -15.36
C ILE A 124 -14.70 13.77 -16.64
N TYR A 125 -14.42 12.90 -17.62
CA TYR A 125 -13.88 13.21 -18.94
C TYR A 125 -14.40 12.22 -19.99
N ASP A 126 -13.90 12.33 -21.23
CA ASP A 126 -14.15 11.32 -22.25
C ASP A 126 -13.77 9.92 -21.76
N TYR A 127 -14.79 9.08 -21.66
CA TYR A 127 -14.68 7.73 -21.09
C TYR A 127 -13.66 6.89 -21.86
N GLN A 128 -13.69 6.95 -23.19
CA GLN A 128 -12.80 6.15 -24.04
C GLN A 128 -11.34 6.52 -23.80
N THR A 129 -11.04 7.82 -23.74
CA THR A 129 -9.69 8.31 -23.45
C THR A 129 -9.23 7.87 -22.05
N MET A 130 -10.07 8.00 -21.03
CA MET A 130 -9.71 7.65 -19.65
C MET A 130 -9.48 6.15 -19.46
N VAL A 131 -10.29 5.30 -20.10
CA VAL A 131 -10.10 3.85 -20.07
C VAL A 131 -8.82 3.45 -20.80
N ILE A 132 -8.51 4.04 -21.96
CA ILE A 132 -7.25 3.78 -22.65
C ILE A 132 -6.06 4.18 -21.77
N LEU A 133 -6.10 5.36 -21.15
CA LEU A 133 -5.06 5.81 -20.22
C LEU A 133 -4.96 4.90 -18.99
N HIS A 134 -6.07 4.36 -18.48
CA HIS A 134 -6.09 3.40 -17.40
C HIS A 134 -5.38 2.09 -17.78
N ILE A 135 -5.71 1.53 -18.94
CA ILE A 135 -5.08 0.31 -19.45
C ILE A 135 -3.58 0.54 -19.64
N LEU A 136 -3.17 1.62 -20.33
CA LEU A 136 -1.76 1.94 -20.55
C LEU A 136 -1.00 2.18 -19.24
N ALA A 137 -1.61 2.86 -18.26
CA ALA A 137 -1.00 3.07 -16.95
C ALA A 137 -0.87 1.76 -16.16
N GLY A 138 -1.88 0.87 -16.25
CA GLY A 138 -1.86 -0.45 -15.65
C GLY A 138 -0.78 -1.34 -16.23
N GLU A 139 -0.69 -1.42 -17.56
CA GLU A 139 0.37 -2.15 -18.27
C GLU A 139 1.76 -1.63 -17.92
N LEU A 140 1.95 -0.31 -17.95
CA LEU A 140 3.20 0.32 -17.56
C LEU A 140 3.59 0.00 -16.13
N MET A 141 2.62 0.05 -15.20
CA MET A 141 2.84 -0.31 -13.81
C MET A 141 3.27 -1.77 -13.69
N LEU A 142 2.55 -2.71 -14.32
CA LEU A 142 2.86 -4.15 -14.27
C LEU A 142 4.25 -4.45 -14.86
N MET A 143 4.61 -3.85 -16.00
CA MET A 143 5.94 -3.97 -16.59
C MET A 143 7.04 -3.39 -15.68
N ALA A 144 6.74 -2.33 -14.93
CA ALA A 144 7.70 -1.69 -14.04
C ALA A 144 7.95 -2.49 -12.74
N ILE A 145 7.01 -3.33 -12.28
CA ILE A 145 7.11 -4.07 -11.00
C ILE A 145 8.48 -4.78 -10.84
N PRO A 146 8.93 -5.66 -11.75
CA PRO A 146 10.16 -6.44 -11.54
C PRO A 146 11.45 -5.62 -11.65
N TYR A 147 11.44 -4.51 -12.40
CA TYR A 147 12.66 -3.77 -12.76
C TYR A 147 12.88 -2.49 -11.94
N THR A 148 11.96 -2.15 -11.05
CA THR A 148 11.98 -0.87 -10.34
C THR A 148 11.97 -1.03 -8.83
N LYS A 149 11.99 0.10 -8.11
CA LYS A 149 11.74 0.13 -6.66
C LYS A 149 10.39 -0.49 -6.27
N LEU A 150 9.44 -0.71 -7.19
CA LEU A 150 8.18 -1.41 -6.92
C LEU A 150 8.37 -2.91 -6.64
N SER A 151 9.50 -3.50 -7.05
CA SER A 151 9.84 -4.91 -6.81
C SER A 151 9.84 -5.31 -5.33
N HIS A 152 9.96 -4.33 -4.43
CA HIS A 152 9.83 -4.56 -2.99
C HIS A 152 8.50 -5.24 -2.63
N MET A 153 7.43 -5.06 -3.41
CA MET A 153 6.16 -5.76 -3.18
C MET A 153 6.31 -7.28 -3.26
N ILE A 154 7.11 -7.79 -4.20
CA ILE A 154 7.37 -9.23 -4.36
C ILE A 154 8.33 -9.70 -3.27
N TYR A 155 9.44 -8.97 -3.09
CA TYR A 155 10.48 -9.37 -2.14
C TYR A 155 10.07 -9.24 -0.68
N PHE A 156 9.09 -8.40 -0.35
CA PHE A 156 8.59 -8.25 1.02
C PHE A 156 8.11 -9.58 1.59
N PHE A 157 7.28 -10.32 0.85
CA PHE A 157 6.77 -11.61 1.29
C PHE A 157 7.89 -12.65 1.36
N LEU A 158 8.76 -12.70 0.34
CA LEU A 158 9.87 -13.65 0.30
C LEU A 158 10.83 -13.47 1.49
N GLN A 159 11.26 -12.24 1.75
CA GLN A 159 12.20 -11.95 2.83
C GLN A 159 11.58 -12.14 4.21
N ARG A 160 10.28 -11.85 4.37
CA ARG A 160 9.64 -11.89 5.69
C ARG A 160 9.21 -13.29 6.11
N PHE A 161 8.82 -14.16 5.17
CA PHE A 161 8.36 -15.52 5.46
C PHE A 161 9.43 -16.59 5.27
N PHE A 162 10.31 -16.46 4.26
CA PHE A 162 11.23 -17.54 3.89
C PHE A 162 12.66 -17.34 4.41
N ILE A 163 13.11 -16.10 4.62
CA ILE A 163 14.46 -15.82 5.12
C ILE A 163 14.39 -15.65 6.64
N ALA A 164 15.03 -16.57 7.37
CA ALA A 164 15.24 -16.45 8.80
C ALA A 164 16.23 -15.31 9.07
N ASN A 165 15.73 -14.24 9.68
CA ASN A 165 16.43 -12.98 9.95
C ASN A 165 15.91 -12.48 11.31
N GLU A 166 16.69 -11.67 12.02
CA GLU A 166 16.26 -10.91 13.21
C GLU A 166 14.95 -10.14 12.99
N TYR A 167 14.68 -9.75 11.75
CA TYR A 167 13.47 -9.11 11.27
C TYR A 167 12.54 -10.06 10.51
N SER A 168 12.60 -11.38 10.70
CA SER A 168 11.59 -12.32 10.20
C SER A 168 10.40 -12.39 11.18
N PHE A 169 9.22 -12.86 10.73
CA PHE A 169 8.13 -13.20 11.67
C PHE A 169 8.37 -14.51 12.42
N GLY A 170 9.36 -15.31 12.00
CA GLY A 170 9.82 -16.50 12.70
C GLY A 170 10.82 -16.19 13.82
N LYS A 171 11.18 -17.22 14.60
CA LYS A 171 12.25 -17.14 15.59
C LYS A 171 13.58 -16.95 14.84
N GLY A 172 14.11 -15.73 14.79
CA GLY A 172 15.44 -15.48 14.24
C GLY A 172 16.49 -16.23 15.06
N ASP A 173 17.36 -17.00 14.42
CA ASP A 173 18.54 -17.56 15.08
C ASP A 173 19.63 -16.49 15.09
N ARG A 174 20.25 -16.26 16.25
CA ARG A 174 21.35 -15.29 16.42
C ARG A 174 22.68 -15.91 15.99
N ARG A 175 22.72 -16.48 14.79
CA ARG A 175 23.95 -16.93 14.18
C ARG A 175 24.29 -15.94 13.09
N TRP A 176 25.17 -15.02 13.48
CA TRP A 176 25.90 -14.16 12.57
C TRP A 176 26.69 -15.00 11.56
#